data_AF-B3E5G8-F1
#
_entry.id   AF-B3E5G8-F1
#
_cell.length_a   1.000
_cell.length_b   1.000
_cell.length_c   1.000
_cell.angle_alpha   90.00
_cell.angle_beta   90.00
_cell.angle_gamma   90.00
#
_symmetry.space_group_name_H-M   'P 1'
#
loop_
_entity.id
_entity.type
_entity.pdbx_description
1 polymer ?
#
loop_
_entity_poly.entity_id
_entity_poly.type
_entity_poly.pdbx_seq_one_letter_code
_entity_poly.pdbx_strand_id
1 'polypeptide(L)'
;MCFRPAGVNKPQECPNCKKKLAAIGGVKQKICPFCKTALGEEPKPEPITVELEPGTYQRCTCGKSKTMPFCDGSHAGSGMSPLEFEITEKQQVKLCNCGKTKTAPFCDGSHTK
;
A
#
# COMPACT_ATOMS: atom_id res chain seq x y z
N MET A 1 31.73 -0.04 -22.24
CA MET A 1 31.35 -0.61 -20.92
C MET A 1 30.21 0.23 -20.34
N CYS A 2 28.97 -0.28 -20.28
CA CYS A 2 27.84 0.47 -19.73
C CYS A 2 27.86 0.35 -18.20
N PHE A 3 28.17 1.44 -17.50
CA PHE A 3 28.06 1.55 -16.04
C PHE A 3 26.59 1.52 -15.63
N ARG A 4 26.14 0.43 -15.00
CA ARG A 4 24.85 0.38 -14.28
C ARG A 4 24.98 1.26 -13.03
N PRO A 5 24.20 2.35 -12.86
CA PRO A 5 24.15 3.03 -11.57
C PRO A 5 23.51 2.08 -10.55
N ALA A 6 24.27 1.74 -9.52
CA ALA A 6 23.78 1.01 -8.36
C ALA A 6 22.60 1.77 -7.74
N GLY A 7 21.48 1.07 -7.55
CA GLY A 7 20.31 1.61 -6.86
C GLY A 7 20.70 2.08 -5.47
N VAL A 8 20.72 3.40 -5.29
CA VAL A 8 20.92 4.05 -4.00
C VAL A 8 19.78 3.62 -3.10
N ASN A 9 20.05 2.68 -2.20
CA ASN A 9 19.13 2.30 -1.13
C ASN A 9 19.01 3.52 -0.22
N LYS A 10 17.97 4.33 -0.44
CA LYS A 10 17.75 5.55 0.35
C LYS A 10 17.63 5.14 1.83
N PRO A 11 18.45 5.71 2.72
CA PRO A 11 18.43 5.36 4.13
C PRO A 11 17.02 5.60 4.67
N GLN A 12 16.41 4.55 5.21
CA GLN A 12 15.10 4.63 5.84
C GLN A 12 15.25 5.52 7.07
N GLU A 13 14.55 6.65 7.10
CA GLU A 13 14.59 7.60 8.22
C GLU A 13 13.30 7.43 9.04
N CYS A 14 13.40 7.40 10.37
CA CYS A 14 12.22 7.18 11.20
C CYS A 14 11.26 8.38 11.10
N PRO A 15 9.95 8.19 10.81
CA PRO A 15 9.00 9.28 10.65
C PRO A 15 8.72 10.05 11.96
N ASN A 16 9.02 9.46 13.12
CA ASN A 16 8.80 10.10 14.43
C ASN A 16 10.02 10.90 14.90
N CYS A 17 11.22 10.29 14.91
CA CYS A 17 12.42 10.96 15.44
C CYS A 17 13.35 11.53 14.36
N LYS A 18 13.00 11.39 13.08
CA LYS A 18 13.81 11.79 11.91
C LYS A 18 15.27 11.31 11.97
N LYS A 19 15.52 10.28 12.77
CA LYS A 19 16.86 9.74 12.97
C LYS A 19 17.07 8.62 11.96
N LYS A 20 18.24 8.66 11.32
CA LYS A 20 18.63 7.73 10.27
C LYS A 20 18.70 6.31 10.84
N LEU A 21 17.90 5.40 10.31
CA LEU A 21 17.91 4.00 10.74
C LEU A 21 19.08 3.31 10.06
N ALA A 22 20.18 3.13 10.79
CA ALA A 22 21.26 2.27 10.35
C ALA A 22 20.78 0.82 10.44
N ALA A 23 20.85 0.07 9.33
CA ALA A 23 20.60 -1.36 9.35
C ALA A 23 21.73 -2.04 10.17
N ILE A 24 21.47 -2.33 11.44
CA ILE A 24 22.43 -3.06 12.28
C ILE A 24 22.38 -4.52 11.83
N GLY A 25 23.44 -5.01 11.18
CA GLY A 25 23.60 -6.43 10.82
C GLY A 25 22.58 -6.98 9.81
N GLY A 26 22.00 -6.14 8.94
CA GLY A 26 21.02 -6.57 7.94
C GLY A 26 19.62 -6.88 8.47
N VAL A 27 19.37 -6.66 9.78
CA VAL A 27 18.06 -6.87 10.39
C VAL A 27 17.24 -5.57 10.32
N LYS A 28 16.12 -5.59 9.58
CA LYS A 28 15.15 -4.48 9.55
C LYS A 28 14.48 -4.35 10.91
N GLN A 29 14.73 -3.26 11.62
CA GLN A 29 14.24 -3.09 12.99
C GLN A 29 12.75 -2.69 12.97
N LYS A 30 11.88 -3.55 13.52
CA LYS A 30 10.43 -3.30 13.66
C LYS A 30 10.10 -2.12 14.57
N ILE A 31 11.05 -1.70 15.40
CA ILE A 31 10.93 -0.62 16.36
C ILE A 31 12.16 0.26 16.21
N CYS A 32 11.97 1.58 16.16
CA CYS A 32 13.06 2.53 16.13
C CYS A 32 13.89 2.42 17.42
N PRO A 33 15.21 2.19 17.36
CA PRO A 33 16.05 2.05 18.55
C PRO A 33 16.21 3.38 19.32
N PHE A 34 15.91 4.51 18.68
CA PHE A 34 16.06 5.84 19.28
C PHE A 34 14.80 6.35 19.98
N CYS A 35 13.63 6.16 19.38
CA CYS A 35 12.37 6.69 19.91
C CYS A 35 11.31 5.63 20.20
N LYS A 36 11.65 4.34 20.09
CA LYS A 36 10.74 3.21 20.32
C LYS A 36 9.48 3.20 19.46
N THR A 37 9.41 4.04 18.42
CA THR A 37 8.28 4.08 17.48
C THR A 37 8.27 2.82 16.62
N ALA A 38 7.11 2.21 16.42
CA ALA A 38 6.95 1.08 15.51
C ALA A 38 7.26 1.51 14.05
N LEU A 39 8.16 0.78 13.40
CA LEU A 39 8.61 1.00 12.04
C LEU A 39 8.24 -0.23 11.22
N GLY A 40 7.12 -0.16 10.53
CA GLY A 40 6.66 -1.21 9.64
C GLY A 40 5.39 -1.87 10.12
N GLU A 41 4.28 -1.25 9.74
CA GLU A 41 3.09 -2.04 9.40
C GLU A 41 3.19 -2.27 7.89
N GLU A 42 3.74 -3.42 7.50
CA GLU A 42 3.70 -3.87 6.12
C GLU A 42 2.21 -3.97 5.73
N PRO A 43 1.77 -3.36 4.60
CA PRO A 43 0.40 -3.52 4.16
C PRO A 43 0.22 -4.99 3.84
N LYS A 44 -0.45 -5.72 4.73
CA LYS A 44 -0.72 -7.13 4.51
C LYS A 44 -1.51 -7.23 3.21
N PRO A 45 -1.15 -8.17 2.30
CA PRO A 45 -1.86 -8.38 1.05
C PRO A 45 -3.25 -9.00 1.26
N GLU A 46 -3.80 -8.91 2.47
CA GLU A 46 -5.10 -9.44 2.82
C GLU A 46 -6.21 -8.58 2.20
N PRO A 47 -7.28 -9.20 1.69
CA PRO A 47 -8.45 -8.48 1.24
C PRO A 47 -9.09 -7.72 2.39
N ILE A 48 -9.51 -6.49 2.10
CA ILE A 48 -10.21 -5.66 3.07
C ILE A 48 -11.70 -5.82 2.77
N THR A 49 -12.45 -6.32 3.75
CA THR A 49 -13.92 -6.36 3.67
C THR A 49 -14.45 -5.03 4.18
N VAL A 50 -15.14 -4.29 3.32
CA VAL A 50 -15.77 -3.01 3.65
C VAL A 50 -17.25 -3.06 3.32
N GLU A 51 -18.06 -2.50 4.21
CA GLU A 51 -19.47 -2.22 3.94
C GLU A 51 -19.56 -0.89 3.18
N LEU A 52 -20.07 -0.94 1.95
CA LEU A 52 -20.24 0.25 1.12
C LEU A 52 -21.72 0.55 0.97
N GLU A 53 -22.05 1.84 1.03
CA GLU A 53 -23.39 2.38 0.77
C GLU A 53 -23.56 2.54 -0.75
N PRO A 54 -24.79 2.73 -1.26
CA PRO A 54 -24.98 3.00 -2.67
C PRO A 54 -24.29 4.31 -3.08
N GLY A 55 -23.39 4.23 -4.06
CA GLY A 55 -22.59 5.36 -4.51
C GLY A 55 -21.39 4.96 -5.37
N THR A 56 -20.67 5.97 -5.84
CA THR A 56 -19.46 5.81 -6.65
C THR A 56 -18.22 5.81 -5.77
N TYR A 57 -17.38 4.78 -5.91
CA TYR A 57 -16.15 4.64 -5.14
C TYR A 57 -14.94 4.47 -6.05
N GLN A 58 -13.79 4.96 -5.59
CA GLN A 58 -12.52 4.84 -6.31
C GLN A 58 -11.57 3.93 -5.55
N ARG A 59 -11.27 2.77 -6.13
CA ARG A 59 -10.28 1.85 -5.57
C ARG A 59 -8.87 2.25 -5.96
N CYS A 60 -7.96 2.24 -5.00
CA CYS A 60 -6.54 2.41 -5.27
C CYS A 60 -5.97 1.20 -6.02
N THR A 61 -5.27 1.47 -7.11
CA THR A 61 -4.49 0.49 -7.89
C THR A 61 -2.99 0.81 -7.86
N CYS A 62 -2.61 2.03 -7.48
CA CYS A 62 -1.24 2.51 -7.55
C CYS A 62 -0.35 2.07 -6.37
N GLY A 63 -0.93 1.57 -5.28
CA GLY A 63 -0.20 1.15 -4.07
C GLY A 63 0.42 2.30 -3.25
N LYS A 64 0.19 3.56 -3.63
CA LYS A 64 0.71 4.76 -2.96
C LYS A 64 -0.32 5.47 -2.08
N SER A 65 -1.56 4.98 -2.05
CA SER A 65 -2.61 5.57 -1.22
C SER A 65 -2.33 5.31 0.26
N LYS A 66 -2.55 6.34 1.08
CA LYS A 66 -2.50 6.24 2.55
C LYS A 66 -3.83 5.74 3.12
N THR A 67 -4.91 5.89 2.36
CA THR A 67 -6.28 5.49 2.68
C THR A 67 -6.67 4.22 1.93
N MET A 68 -5.73 3.28 1.80
CA MET A 68 -6.01 1.94 1.26
C MET A 68 -7.22 1.35 2.00
N PRO A 69 -8.25 0.85 1.30
CA PRO A 69 -8.29 0.44 -0.11
C PRO A 69 -8.69 1.52 -1.13
N PHE A 70 -9.03 2.73 -0.70
CA PHE A 70 -9.53 3.80 -1.55
C PHE A 70 -8.41 4.70 -2.10
N CYS A 71 -8.74 5.41 -3.17
CA CYS A 71 -7.84 6.37 -3.79
C CYS A 71 -7.89 7.72 -3.06
N ASP A 72 -6.71 8.24 -2.69
CA ASP A 72 -6.54 9.56 -2.07
C ASP A 72 -5.96 10.61 -3.04
N GLY A 73 -5.88 10.29 -4.34
CA GLY A 73 -5.17 11.13 -5.31
C GLY A 73 -3.65 10.93 -5.37
N SER A 74 -3.06 10.15 -4.45
CA SER A 74 -1.62 9.79 -4.46
C SER A 74 -1.14 9.06 -5.74
N HIS A 75 -2.05 8.68 -6.64
CA HIS A 75 -1.72 8.10 -7.94
C HIS A 75 -1.17 9.13 -8.93
N ALA A 76 -1.38 10.44 -8.69
CA ALA A 76 -0.89 11.52 -9.53
C ALA A 76 0.62 11.39 -9.80
N GLY A 77 1.01 11.45 -11.08
CA GLY A 77 2.40 11.28 -11.53
C GLY A 77 2.89 9.82 -11.62
N SER A 78 2.05 8.82 -11.32
CA SER A 78 2.41 7.39 -11.45
C SER A 78 1.96 6.75 -12.77
N GLY A 79 1.19 7.46 -13.60
CA GLY A 79 0.60 6.93 -14.82
C GLY A 79 -0.45 5.84 -14.61
N MET A 80 -0.84 5.58 -13.35
CA MET A 80 -1.86 4.61 -12.98
C MET A 80 -3.12 5.35 -12.54
N SER A 81 -4.27 4.94 -13.05
CA SER A 81 -5.57 5.50 -12.67
C SER A 81 -6.27 4.58 -11.66
N PRO A 82 -6.98 5.16 -10.67
CA PRO A 82 -7.83 4.38 -9.79
C PRO A 82 -8.96 3.71 -10.56
N LEU A 83 -9.47 2.61 -9.99
CA LEU A 83 -10.63 1.91 -10.54
C LEU A 83 -11.90 2.47 -9.93
N GLU A 84 -12.70 3.18 -10.73
CA GLU A 84 -14.05 3.55 -10.34
C GLU A 84 -14.99 2.36 -10.44
N PHE A 85 -15.85 2.23 -9.43
CA PHE A 85 -16.94 1.28 -9.43
C PHE A 85 -18.14 1.89 -8.71
N GLU A 86 -19.33 1.50 -9.15
CA GLU A 86 -20.60 1.93 -8.57
C GLU A 86 -21.21 0.78 -7.76
N ILE A 87 -21.74 1.13 -6.59
CA ILE A 87 -22.52 0.23 -5.74
C ILE A 87 -23.97 0.72 -5.80
N THR A 88 -24.89 -0.14 -6.21
CA THR A 88 -26.32 0.19 -6.35
C THR A 88 -27.10 0.02 -5.05
N GLU A 89 -26.64 -0.86 -4.17
CA GLU A 89 -27.29 -1.20 -2.91
C GLU A 89 -26.26 -1.40 -1.81
N LYS A 90 -26.63 -1.13 -0.55
CA LYS A 90 -25.72 -1.30 0.59
C LYS A 90 -25.32 -2.76 0.74
N GLN A 91 -24.05 -3.07 0.50
CA GLN A 91 -23.54 -4.43 0.59
C GLN A 91 -22.09 -4.47 1.07
N GLN A 92 -21.71 -5.59 1.70
CA GLN A 92 -20.33 -5.84 2.08
C GLN A 92 -19.56 -6.42 0.90
N VAL A 93 -18.50 -5.75 0.51
CA VAL A 93 -17.63 -6.15 -0.60
C VAL A 93 -16.21 -6.39 -0.12
N LYS A 94 -15.56 -7.39 -0.72
CA LYS A 94 -14.14 -7.68 -0.48
C LYS A 94 -13.30 -6.96 -1.52
N LEU A 95 -12.68 -5.85 -1.13
CA LEU A 95 -11.77 -5.12 -1.99
C LEU A 95 -10.37 -5.73 -1.93
N CYS A 96 -9.74 -5.85 -3.09
CA CYS A 96 -8.36 -6.35 -3.16
C CYS A 96 -7.36 -5.27 -2.73
N ASN A 97 -6.51 -5.62 -1.76
CA ASN A 97 -5.41 -4.78 -1.27
C ASN A 97 -4.05 -5.16 -1.86
N CYS A 98 -3.93 -6.36 -2.44
CA CYS A 98 -2.64 -6.91 -2.90
C CYS A 98 -2.19 -6.43 -4.28
N GLY A 99 -3.07 -5.80 -5.07
CA GLY A 99 -2.78 -5.37 -6.44
C GLY A 99 -2.61 -6.49 -7.48
N LYS A 100 -2.74 -7.76 -7.09
CA LYS A 100 -2.59 -8.93 -7.99
C LYS A 100 -3.92 -9.52 -8.50
N THR A 101 -5.06 -8.97 -8.09
CA THR A 101 -6.37 -9.49 -8.51
C THR A 101 -6.57 -9.32 -10.01
N LYS A 102 -7.23 -10.28 -10.65
CA LYS A 102 -7.69 -10.18 -12.04
C LYS A 102 -9.11 -9.65 -12.15
N THR A 103 -9.90 -9.75 -11.07
CA THR A 103 -11.28 -9.29 -10.96
C THR A 103 -11.36 -7.97 -10.19
N ALA A 104 -10.48 -7.03 -10.53
CA ALA A 104 -10.49 -5.71 -9.91
C ALA A 104 -11.84 -5.01 -10.18
N PRO A 105 -12.47 -4.35 -9.19
CA PRO A 105 -11.93 -3.92 -7.89
C PRO A 105 -11.93 -4.97 -6.77
N PHE A 106 -12.62 -6.10 -6.95
CA PHE A 106 -12.84 -7.13 -5.94
C PHE A 106 -11.63 -8.07 -5.76
N CYS A 107 -11.65 -8.83 -4.66
CA CYS A 107 -10.64 -9.85 -4.37
C CYS A 107 -11.04 -11.23 -4.87
N ASP A 108 -10.18 -11.81 -5.72
CA ASP A 108 -10.31 -13.17 -6.26
C ASP A 108 -9.51 -14.23 -5.48
N GLY A 109 -8.92 -13.87 -4.34
CA GLY A 109 -7.98 -14.75 -3.66
C GLY A 109 -6.58 -14.81 -4.27
N SER A 110 -6.28 -14.03 -5.33
CA SER A 110 -4.93 -13.99 -5.96
C SER A 110 -3.80 -13.52 -5.02
N HIS A 111 -4.12 -13.11 -3.79
CA HIS A 111 -3.14 -12.72 -2.78
C HIS A 111 -2.45 -13.91 -2.10
N THR A 112 -3.02 -15.12 -2.16
CA THR A 112 -2.45 -16.33 -1.54
C THR A 112 -1.52 -17.11 -2.46
N LYS A 113 -1.29 -16.64 -3.69
CA LYS A 113 -0.56 -17.34 -4.75
C LYS A 113 0.84 -16.79 -4.97
#